data_AF-A0A523PX10-F1
#
_entry.id   AF-A0A523PX10-F1
#
_cell.length_a   1.000
_cell.length_b   1.000
_cell.length_c   1.000
_cell.angle_alpha   90.00
_cell.angle_beta   90.00
_cell.angle_gamma   90.00
#
_symmetry.space_group_name_H-M   'P 1'
#
loop_
_entity.id
_entity.type
_entity.pdbx_description
1 polymer ?
#
loop_
_entity_poly.entity_id
_entity_poly.type
_entity_poly.pdbx_seq_one_letter_code
_entity_poly.pdbx_strand_id
1 'polypeptide(L)'
;MFFSTQMFGQRINEVTFKQGDETFTISESQDTIVLSKKPFSIVYFGKQYNESKKEFNSARIAVLDSDENTEDLTIGQRTKHIPFFEPGSGYAATNENEEIIISNSGHHYLYYENENEKRVNLISRNSDLLELEWKIFAVYSYQNEKTIPLSDIEISSLKFVIFIDRNTNQRIDVDELKIVTVNFK
;
A
#
# COMPACT_ATOMS: atom_id res chain seq x y z
N MET A 1 -18.37 -16.83 -18.73
CA MET A 1 -16.99 -17.24 -18.46
C MET A 1 -16.85 -17.27 -16.93
N PHE A 2 -16.91 -18.46 -16.32
CA PHE A 2 -16.93 -18.61 -14.86
C PHE A 2 -15.47 -18.61 -14.37
N PHE A 3 -15.01 -17.49 -13.79
CA PHE A 3 -13.79 -17.51 -12.98
C PHE A 3 -14.14 -18.24 -11.67
N SER A 4 -13.54 -19.42 -11.46
CA SER A 4 -13.80 -20.26 -10.29
C SER A 4 -13.40 -19.53 -8.99
N THR A 5 -14.25 -19.61 -7.98
CA THR A 5 -14.09 -19.03 -6.63
C THR A 5 -12.75 -19.36 -5.96
N GLN A 6 -12.10 -20.46 -6.33
CA GLN A 6 -10.75 -20.83 -5.87
C GLN A 6 -9.63 -19.89 -6.37
N MET A 7 -9.72 -19.37 -7.60
CA MET A 7 -8.72 -18.42 -8.13
C MET A 7 -8.85 -17.02 -7.52
N PHE A 8 -10.04 -16.64 -7.05
CA PHE A 8 -10.27 -15.39 -6.32
C PHE A 8 -9.70 -15.45 -4.90
N GLY A 9 -9.78 -16.60 -4.23
CA GLY A 9 -9.29 -16.77 -2.86
C GLY A 9 -7.77 -16.68 -2.73
N GLN A 10 -7.01 -17.06 -3.78
CA GLN A 10 -5.55 -16.95 -3.79
C GLN A 10 -5.09 -15.52 -4.12
N ARG A 11 -5.81 -14.84 -5.04
CA ARG A 11 -5.49 -13.47 -5.47
C ARG A 11 -5.82 -12.37 -4.48
N ILE A 12 -6.76 -12.61 -3.56
CA ILE A 12 -7.18 -11.58 -2.60
C ILE A 12 -6.02 -11.07 -1.74
N ASN A 13 -5.05 -11.94 -1.45
CA ASN A 13 -3.89 -11.66 -0.60
C ASN A 13 -2.67 -11.16 -1.40
N GLU A 14 -2.77 -11.11 -2.72
CA GLU A 14 -1.72 -10.60 -3.57
C GLU A 14 -1.74 -9.07 -3.60
N VAL A 15 -0.55 -8.49 -3.74
CA VAL A 15 -0.37 -7.09 -4.10
C VAL A 15 0.37 -7.06 -5.43
N THR A 16 -0.07 -6.22 -6.37
CA THR A 16 0.55 -6.12 -7.70
C THR A 16 1.09 -4.73 -7.94
N PHE A 17 2.38 -4.62 -8.23
CA PHE A 17 2.97 -3.40 -8.76
C PHE A 17 2.81 -3.37 -10.28
N LYS A 18 2.36 -2.25 -10.84
CA LYS A 18 2.19 -2.07 -12.29
C LYS A 18 2.98 -0.86 -12.78
N GLN A 19 3.79 -1.04 -13.83
CA GLN A 19 4.51 0.07 -14.47
C GLN A 19 4.45 -0.08 -16.00
N GLY A 20 3.60 0.73 -16.65
CA GLY A 20 3.28 0.54 -18.06
C GLY A 20 2.62 -0.82 -18.29
N ASP A 21 3.19 -1.63 -19.18
CA ASP A 21 2.73 -2.99 -19.48
C ASP A 21 3.32 -4.06 -18.54
N GLU A 22 4.28 -3.70 -17.69
CA GLU A 22 4.91 -4.62 -16.73
C GLU A 22 4.06 -4.77 -15.47
N THR A 23 3.93 -6.01 -14.99
CA THR A 23 3.24 -6.33 -13.73
C THR A 23 4.09 -7.24 -12.87
N PHE A 24 4.14 -6.93 -11.57
CA PHE A 24 4.91 -7.67 -10.57
C PHE A 24 3.97 -8.07 -9.44
N THR A 25 3.60 -9.34 -9.38
CA THR A 25 2.69 -9.87 -8.38
C THR A 25 3.46 -10.40 -7.17
N ILE A 26 3.11 -9.88 -6.00
CA ILE A 26 3.71 -10.21 -4.72
C ILE A 26 2.76 -11.15 -3.98
N SER A 27 3.09 -12.44 -3.96
CA SER A 27 2.35 -13.47 -3.22
C SER A 27 2.99 -13.79 -1.87
N GLU A 28 4.31 -13.71 -1.77
CA GLU A 28 5.07 -14.00 -0.54
C GLU A 28 4.98 -12.85 0.47
N SER A 29 5.31 -13.11 1.74
CA SER A 29 5.35 -12.06 2.77
C SER A 29 6.47 -11.04 2.54
N GLN A 30 7.53 -11.46 1.87
CA GLN A 30 8.66 -10.62 1.49
C GLN A 30 9.06 -10.88 0.04
N ASP A 31 9.34 -9.82 -0.71
CA ASP A 31 9.76 -9.92 -2.12
C ASP A 31 10.63 -8.73 -2.52
N THR A 32 11.31 -8.83 -3.66
CA THR A 32 12.13 -7.77 -4.25
C THR A 32 11.84 -7.63 -5.74
N ILE A 33 11.52 -6.42 -6.16
CA ILE A 33 11.23 -6.10 -7.57
C ILE A 33 12.13 -4.97 -8.08
N VAL A 34 12.18 -4.83 -9.40
CA VAL A 34 12.93 -3.75 -10.05
C VAL A 34 11.97 -2.93 -10.90
N LEU A 35 11.86 -1.63 -10.61
CA LEU A 35 11.08 -0.68 -11.37
C LEU A 35 12.00 0.36 -12.01
N SER A 36 11.60 0.93 -13.13
CA SER A 36 12.26 2.13 -13.66
C SER A 36 11.87 3.35 -12.81
N LYS A 37 12.68 4.40 -12.84
CA LYS A 37 12.35 5.73 -12.27
C LYS A 37 11.22 6.44 -13.05
N LYS A 38 10.01 5.87 -13.00
CA LYS A 38 8.80 6.30 -13.71
C LYS A 38 7.57 6.05 -12.84
N PRO A 39 6.46 6.76 -13.11
CA PRO A 39 5.18 6.46 -12.48
C PRO A 39 4.81 4.98 -12.50
N PHE A 40 4.23 4.51 -11.40
CA PHE A 40 3.76 3.14 -11.24
C PHE A 40 2.50 3.13 -10.35
N SER A 41 1.85 1.99 -10.22
CA SER A 41 0.74 1.80 -9.29
C SER A 41 0.87 0.53 -8.48
N ILE A 42 0.22 0.53 -7.32
CA ILE A 42 0.05 -0.63 -6.44
C ILE A 42 -1.43 -1.00 -6.46
N VAL A 43 -1.72 -2.23 -6.85
CA VAL A 43 -3.06 -2.79 -6.96
C VAL A 43 -3.25 -3.87 -5.92
N TYR A 44 -4.36 -3.82 -5.20
CA TYR A 44 -4.68 -4.76 -4.13
C TYR A 44 -6.19 -4.89 -3.96
N PHE A 45 -6.60 -5.94 -3.24
CA PHE A 45 -8.01 -6.13 -2.87
C PHE A 45 -8.30 -5.62 -1.46
N GLY A 46 -9.24 -4.67 -1.35
CA GLY A 46 -9.77 -4.13 -0.10
C GLY A 46 -11.26 -4.45 0.09
N LYS A 47 -11.73 -4.40 1.34
CA LYS A 47 -13.18 -4.47 1.61
C LYS A 47 -13.84 -3.12 1.36
N GLN A 48 -15.10 -3.12 0.97
CA GLN A 48 -15.89 -1.90 0.88
C GLN A 48 -16.03 -1.21 2.24
N TYR A 49 -16.08 0.13 2.25
CA TYR A 49 -16.47 0.90 3.42
C TYR A 49 -17.81 0.43 4.00
N ASN A 50 -17.87 0.27 5.33
CA ASN A 50 -19.10 -0.10 6.02
C ASN A 50 -19.70 1.15 6.68
N GLU A 51 -20.65 1.79 5.98
CA GLU A 51 -21.37 2.98 6.45
C GLU A 51 -22.01 2.79 7.83
N SER A 52 -22.64 1.63 8.06
CA SER A 52 -23.38 1.36 9.30
C SER A 52 -22.50 1.34 10.54
N LYS A 53 -21.23 0.95 10.38
CA LYS A 53 -20.25 0.89 11.46
C LYS A 53 -19.21 2.01 11.40
N LYS A 54 -19.25 2.83 10.35
CA LYS A 54 -18.21 3.81 10.01
C LYS A 54 -16.81 3.19 9.99
N GLU A 55 -16.71 1.95 9.51
CA GLU A 55 -15.46 1.21 9.43
C GLU A 55 -14.80 1.48 8.07
N PHE A 56 -13.74 2.29 8.09
CA PHE A 56 -12.85 2.49 6.96
C PHE A 56 -11.94 1.28 6.79
N ASN A 57 -12.28 0.44 5.82
CA ASN A 57 -11.40 -0.62 5.36
C ASN A 57 -10.31 0.03 4.49
N SER A 58 -9.10 0.11 5.03
CA SER A 58 -7.98 0.82 4.42
C SER A 58 -6.76 -0.08 4.31
N ALA A 59 -6.01 0.05 3.22
CA ALA A 59 -4.60 -0.35 3.25
C ALA A 59 -3.79 0.71 3.99
N ARG A 60 -2.80 0.27 4.76
CA ARG A 60 -1.80 1.12 5.40
C ARG A 60 -0.46 0.79 4.77
N ILE A 61 0.12 1.75 4.07
CA ILE A 61 1.40 1.55 3.37
C ILE A 61 2.44 2.51 3.92
N ALA A 62 3.43 1.98 4.62
CA ALA A 62 4.62 2.73 5.00
C ALA A 62 5.68 2.56 3.92
N VAL A 63 6.37 3.64 3.56
CA VAL A 63 7.47 3.63 2.61
C VAL A 63 8.73 4.05 3.36
N LEU A 64 9.68 3.13 3.41
CA LEU A 64 10.88 3.24 4.23
C LEU A 64 12.11 3.34 3.33
N ASP A 65 13.21 3.83 3.89
CA ASP A 65 14.52 3.55 3.30
C ASP A 65 14.75 2.03 3.27
N SER A 66 15.53 1.58 2.30
CA SER A 66 15.82 0.17 2.06
C SER A 66 16.57 -0.51 3.20
N ASP A 67 17.36 0.24 3.97
CA ASP A 67 18.16 -0.24 5.10
C ASP A 67 17.36 -0.39 6.42
N GLU A 68 16.16 0.18 6.49
CA GLU A 68 15.30 0.10 7.67
C GLU A 68 14.97 -1.34 8.03
N ASN A 69 15.16 -1.71 9.29
CA ASN A 69 14.92 -3.08 9.74
C ASN A 69 13.42 -3.37 9.84
N THR A 70 12.97 -4.42 9.15
CA THR A 70 11.58 -4.89 9.17
C THR A 70 11.47 -6.35 9.59
N GLU A 71 12.55 -6.98 10.04
CA GLU A 71 12.58 -8.38 10.49
C GLU A 71 11.80 -8.58 11.79
N ASP A 72 11.66 -7.54 12.60
CA ASP A 72 10.92 -7.57 13.86
C ASP A 72 9.39 -7.57 13.68
N LEU A 73 8.90 -7.39 12.44
CA LEU A 73 7.48 -7.44 12.13
C LEU A 73 6.99 -8.89 12.12
N THR A 74 6.12 -9.23 13.07
CA THR A 74 5.71 -10.62 13.32
C THR A 74 4.19 -10.79 13.36
N ILE A 75 3.73 -11.97 12.97
CA ILE A 75 2.31 -12.37 13.07
C ILE A 75 1.87 -12.27 14.54
N GLY A 76 0.68 -11.69 14.75
CA GLY A 76 0.07 -11.45 16.05
C GLY A 76 0.47 -10.12 16.70
N GLN A 77 1.50 -9.44 16.20
CA GLN A 77 1.91 -8.12 16.69
C GLN A 77 0.79 -7.10 16.47
N ARG A 78 0.52 -6.27 17.49
CA ARG A 78 -0.46 -5.19 17.38
C ARG A 78 0.14 -4.01 16.64
N THR A 79 -0.59 -3.44 15.69
CA THR A 79 -0.07 -2.32 14.88
C THR A 79 0.23 -1.07 15.70
N LYS A 80 -0.43 -0.89 16.85
CA LYS A 80 -0.15 0.22 17.78
C LYS A 80 1.25 0.21 18.40
N HIS A 81 2.02 -0.87 18.20
CA HIS A 81 3.39 -1.00 18.68
C HIS A 81 4.41 -0.96 17.54
N ILE A 82 3.96 -0.63 16.32
CA ILE A 82 4.81 -0.48 15.15
C ILE A 82 4.84 1.04 14.87
N PRO A 83 6.01 1.71 14.93
CA PRO A 83 6.09 3.16 14.88
C PRO A 83 5.32 3.79 13.71
N PHE A 84 5.48 3.25 12.51
CA PHE A 84 4.80 3.75 11.32
C PHE A 84 3.33 3.34 11.18
N PHE A 85 2.77 2.51 12.09
CA PHE A 85 1.35 2.13 12.09
C PHE A 85 0.62 2.46 13.41
N GLU A 86 1.26 3.19 14.32
CA GLU A 86 0.65 3.56 15.59
C GLU A 86 -0.47 4.61 15.41
N PRO A 87 -1.41 4.75 16.37
CA PRO A 87 -2.44 5.78 16.28
C PRO A 87 -1.85 7.18 16.09
N GLY A 88 -2.31 7.90 15.06
CA GLY A 88 -1.80 9.24 14.72
C GLY A 88 -0.66 9.26 13.70
N SER A 89 -0.10 8.11 13.31
CA SER A 89 0.98 8.00 12.32
C SER A 89 0.53 8.11 10.85
N GLY A 90 -0.78 8.19 10.60
CA GLY A 90 -1.32 8.29 9.25
C GLY A 90 -1.13 9.69 8.66
N TYR A 91 -0.57 9.77 7.45
CA TYR A 91 -0.38 11.06 6.79
C TYR A 91 -1.70 11.70 6.38
N ALA A 92 -1.83 13.00 6.64
CA ALA A 92 -2.90 13.81 6.08
C ALA A 92 -2.70 13.91 4.57
N ALA A 93 -3.72 13.58 3.78
CA ALA A 93 -3.66 13.78 2.35
C ALA A 93 -3.69 15.30 2.07
N THR A 94 -2.63 15.81 1.45
CA THR A 94 -2.64 17.14 0.85
C THR A 94 -3.05 16.94 -0.61
N ASN A 95 -4.32 17.22 -0.91
CA ASN A 95 -4.95 17.34 -2.23
C ASN A 95 -4.31 16.57 -3.40
N GLU A 96 -5.00 15.53 -3.88
CA GLU A 96 -4.87 14.92 -5.22
C GLU A 96 -3.49 14.36 -5.64
N ASN A 97 -2.43 14.57 -4.86
CA ASN A 97 -1.09 14.15 -5.25
C ASN A 97 -0.79 12.75 -4.72
N GLU A 98 -0.76 11.83 -5.67
CA GLU A 98 -0.28 10.46 -5.64
C GLU A 98 1.25 10.40 -5.40
N GLU A 99 1.68 10.85 -4.21
CA GLU A 99 3.09 10.91 -3.80
C GLU A 99 3.41 9.96 -2.64
N ILE A 100 4.65 9.43 -2.62
CA ILE A 100 5.17 8.67 -1.49
C ILE A 100 5.93 9.59 -0.55
N ILE A 101 5.57 9.54 0.72
CA ILE A 101 6.36 10.04 1.84
C ILE A 101 7.26 8.91 2.33
N ILE A 102 8.57 9.14 2.35
CA ILE A 102 9.56 8.19 2.88
C ILE A 102 9.86 8.56 4.34
N SER A 103 9.50 7.68 5.28
CA SER A 103 9.69 7.92 6.70
C SER A 103 9.41 6.65 7.52
N ASN A 104 10.13 6.48 8.62
CA ASN A 104 9.95 5.38 9.57
C ASN A 104 8.90 5.65 10.67
N SER A 105 8.18 6.78 10.59
CA SER A 105 7.23 7.20 11.62
C SER A 105 5.78 7.33 11.13
N GLY A 106 5.50 7.00 9.87
CA GLY A 106 4.13 7.09 9.37
C GLY A 106 3.81 6.26 8.14
N HIS A 107 2.54 6.30 7.76
CA HIS A 107 2.01 5.54 6.64
C HIS A 107 0.97 6.32 5.85
N HIS A 108 0.83 5.93 4.59
CA HIS A 108 -0.31 6.28 3.76
C HIS A 108 -1.52 5.49 4.20
N TYR A 109 -2.58 6.21 4.58
CA TYR A 109 -3.88 5.63 4.89
C TYR A 109 -4.73 5.63 3.61
N LEU A 110 -4.95 4.47 3.00
CA LEU A 110 -5.49 4.32 1.66
C LEU A 110 -6.89 3.68 1.69
N TYR A 111 -7.93 4.50 1.55
CA TYR A 111 -9.33 4.07 1.61
C TYR A 111 -10.09 4.47 0.35
N TYR A 112 -11.21 3.77 0.13
CA TYR A 112 -12.20 4.11 -0.88
C TYR A 112 -13.60 4.03 -0.25
N GLU A 113 -14.30 5.16 -0.20
CA GLU A 113 -15.70 5.22 0.18
C GLU A 113 -16.57 5.39 -1.07
N ASN A 114 -16.26 6.42 -1.88
CA ASN A 114 -16.89 6.69 -3.16
C ASN A 114 -15.97 7.57 -4.04
N GLU A 115 -16.38 7.91 -5.26
CA GLU A 115 -15.54 8.70 -6.18
C GLU A 115 -15.18 10.10 -5.67
N ASN A 116 -15.97 10.68 -4.77
CA ASN A 116 -15.73 12.00 -4.19
C ASN A 116 -14.95 11.93 -2.86
N GLU A 117 -14.87 10.75 -2.25
CA GLU A 117 -14.23 10.51 -0.96
C GLU A 117 -13.39 9.23 -1.03
N LYS A 118 -12.14 9.41 -1.47
CA LYS A 118 -11.19 8.33 -1.70
C LYS A 118 -9.74 8.82 -1.64
N ARG A 119 -8.82 7.87 -1.42
CA ARG A 119 -7.36 8.05 -1.57
C ARG A 119 -6.74 7.06 -2.55
N VAL A 120 -7.55 6.16 -3.11
CA VAL A 120 -7.18 5.19 -4.14
C VAL A 120 -8.31 5.08 -5.15
N ASN A 121 -7.99 4.67 -6.37
CA ASN A 121 -8.96 4.50 -7.44
C ASN A 121 -9.62 3.12 -7.37
N LEU A 122 -10.91 3.04 -7.72
CA LEU A 122 -11.60 1.77 -7.91
C LEU A 122 -11.32 1.24 -9.32
N ILE A 123 -10.72 0.04 -9.42
CA ILE A 123 -10.58 -0.68 -10.69
C ILE A 123 -11.85 -1.49 -10.96
N SER A 124 -12.25 -2.31 -9.99
CA SER A 124 -13.36 -3.24 -10.15
C SER A 124 -14.04 -3.55 -8.81
N ARG A 125 -15.29 -4.00 -8.89
CA ARG A 125 -16.12 -4.35 -7.73
C ARG A 125 -16.69 -5.75 -7.91
N ASN A 126 -16.52 -6.59 -6.90
CA ASN A 126 -17.13 -7.90 -6.83
C ASN A 126 -17.76 -8.11 -5.45
N SER A 127 -19.08 -7.88 -5.35
CA SER A 127 -19.80 -7.84 -4.07
C SER A 127 -19.12 -6.89 -3.08
N ASP A 128 -18.59 -7.42 -1.97
CA ASP A 128 -17.99 -6.64 -0.88
C ASP A 128 -16.48 -6.41 -1.06
N LEU A 129 -15.90 -6.98 -2.11
CA LEU A 129 -14.48 -6.88 -2.42
C LEU A 129 -14.25 -5.88 -3.56
N LEU A 130 -13.35 -4.93 -3.30
CA LEU A 130 -12.92 -3.90 -4.23
C LEU A 130 -11.51 -4.20 -4.69
N GLU A 131 -11.27 -4.15 -6.00
CA GLU A 131 -9.93 -4.04 -6.55
C GLU A 131 -9.57 -2.55 -6.62
N LEU A 132 -8.55 -2.15 -5.86
CA LEU A 132 -8.17 -0.77 -5.64
C LEU A 132 -6.79 -0.50 -6.19
N GLU A 133 -6.57 0.72 -6.67
CA GLU A 133 -5.30 1.18 -7.23
C GLU A 133 -4.81 2.44 -6.52
N TRP A 134 -3.62 2.35 -5.92
CA TRP A 134 -2.85 3.51 -5.54
C TRP A 134 -1.80 3.80 -6.59
N LYS A 135 -1.98 4.88 -7.33
CA LYS A 135 -0.99 5.36 -8.29
C LYS A 135 0.03 6.25 -7.58
N ILE A 136 1.24 6.26 -8.11
CA ILE A 136 2.39 6.94 -7.52
C ILE A 136 3.19 7.61 -8.64
N PHE A 137 3.39 8.93 -8.54
CA PHE A 137 4.13 9.73 -9.53
C PHE A 137 5.41 10.36 -8.97
N ALA A 138 5.48 10.55 -7.66
CA ALA A 138 6.50 11.39 -7.05
C ALA A 138 6.81 10.98 -5.60
N VAL A 139 7.89 11.53 -5.08
CA VAL A 139 8.30 11.46 -3.67
C VAL A 139 8.14 12.83 -3.04
N TYR A 140 7.50 12.92 -1.88
CA TYR A 140 7.52 14.14 -1.08
C TYR A 140 8.80 14.20 -0.24
N SER A 141 9.59 15.25 -0.41
CA SER A 141 10.79 15.52 0.38
C SER A 141 10.50 16.55 1.47
N TYR A 142 10.44 16.12 2.74
CA TYR A 142 10.33 17.05 3.87
C TYR A 142 11.54 17.99 4.00
N GLN A 143 12.74 17.53 3.65
CA GLN A 143 13.96 18.35 3.74
C GLN A 143 13.89 19.59 2.85
N ASN A 144 13.25 19.45 1.69
CA ASN A 144 13.16 20.50 0.67
C ASN A 144 11.73 21.06 0.54
N GLU A 145 10.80 20.58 1.37
CA GLU A 145 9.36 20.86 1.32
C GLU A 145 8.77 20.82 -0.10
N LYS A 146 9.20 19.83 -0.90
CA LYS A 146 8.83 19.73 -2.32
C LYS A 146 8.52 18.30 -2.75
N THR A 147 7.60 18.19 -3.71
CA THR A 147 7.34 16.98 -4.47
C THR A 147 8.38 16.82 -5.57
N ILE A 148 9.06 15.67 -5.60
CA ILE A 148 10.12 15.32 -6.56
C ILE A 148 9.57 14.21 -7.47
N PRO A 149 9.48 14.41 -8.79
CA PRO A 149 9.06 13.36 -9.72
C PRO A 149 9.92 12.11 -9.58
N LEU A 150 9.33 10.93 -9.74
CA LEU A 150 10.09 9.66 -9.67
C LEU A 150 11.28 9.60 -10.63
N SER A 151 11.21 10.31 -11.77
CA SER A 151 12.33 10.41 -12.73
C SER A 151 13.57 11.10 -12.18
N ASP A 152 13.39 11.95 -11.16
CA ASP A 152 14.40 12.89 -10.69
C ASP A 152 14.93 12.50 -9.29
N ILE A 153 14.43 11.41 -8.71
CA ILE A 153 14.89 10.95 -7.39
C ILE A 153 16.30 10.35 -7.49
N GLU A 154 17.14 10.63 -6.51
CA GLU A 154 18.45 9.99 -6.39
C GLU A 154 18.36 8.60 -5.74
N ILE A 155 17.25 8.32 -5.08
CA ILE A 155 16.96 7.06 -4.39
C ILE A 155 17.06 5.88 -5.38
N SER A 156 17.81 4.85 -4.97
CA SER A 156 18.02 3.62 -5.73
C SER A 156 17.19 2.44 -5.20
N SER A 157 16.72 2.51 -3.95
CA SER A 157 15.91 1.44 -3.36
C SER A 157 14.99 1.99 -2.26
N LEU A 158 13.79 1.43 -2.17
CA LEU A 158 12.82 1.71 -1.10
C LEU A 158 12.17 0.43 -0.63
N LYS A 159 11.72 0.41 0.62
CA LYS A 159 10.95 -0.70 1.16
C LYS A 159 9.49 -0.28 1.40
N PHE A 160 8.56 -1.02 0.80
CA PHE A 160 7.13 -0.82 0.98
C PHE A 160 6.62 -1.85 1.98
N VAL A 161 6.15 -1.36 3.14
CA VAL A 161 5.49 -2.19 4.15
C VAL A 161 3.99 -2.00 3.99
N ILE A 162 3.33 -3.00 3.41
CA ILE A 162 1.94 -2.95 2.99
C ILE A 162 1.12 -3.80 3.94
N PHE A 163 0.25 -3.16 4.71
CA PHE A 163 -0.62 -3.81 5.67
C PHE A 163 -2.09 -3.61 5.29
N ILE A 164 -2.83 -4.71 5.12
CA ILE A 164 -4.26 -4.72 4.78
C ILE A 164 -4.99 -5.51 5.86
N ASP A 165 -5.52 -4.79 6.85
CA ASP A 165 -6.28 -5.35 7.97
C ASP A 165 -7.68 -5.79 7.49
N ARG A 166 -7.86 -7.08 7.24
CA ARG A 166 -9.10 -7.59 6.63
C ARG A 166 -10.18 -7.84 7.67
N ASN A 167 -9.81 -8.09 8.91
CA ASN A 167 -10.75 -8.41 9.99
C ASN A 167 -10.87 -7.29 11.04
N THR A 168 -10.21 -6.16 10.79
CA THR A 168 -10.21 -4.91 11.57
C THR A 168 -9.76 -5.09 13.02
N ASN A 169 -8.94 -6.11 13.31
CA ASN A 169 -8.50 -6.45 14.66
C ASN A 169 -7.23 -5.68 15.11
N GLN A 170 -6.62 -4.91 14.21
CA GLN A 170 -5.41 -4.12 14.44
C GLN A 170 -4.18 -4.95 14.84
N ARG A 171 -4.09 -6.18 14.32
CA ARG A 171 -2.96 -7.10 14.46
C ARG A 171 -2.52 -7.57 13.09
N ILE A 172 -1.24 -7.91 12.98
CA ILE A 172 -0.74 -8.57 11.77
C ILE A 172 -1.22 -10.02 11.78
N ASP A 173 -2.20 -10.36 10.95
CA ASP A 173 -2.54 -11.76 10.70
C ASP A 173 -1.80 -12.32 9.49
N VAL A 174 -1.90 -13.64 9.31
CA VAL A 174 -1.34 -14.34 8.14
C VAL A 174 -1.88 -13.69 6.87
N ASP A 175 -0.99 -13.44 5.91
CA ASP A 175 -1.26 -12.82 4.61
C ASP A 175 -1.71 -11.35 4.61
N GLU A 176 -1.77 -10.67 5.76
CA GLU A 176 -2.17 -9.26 5.83
C GLU A 176 -1.00 -8.28 5.67
N LEU A 177 0.24 -8.76 5.83
CA LEU A 177 1.46 -7.96 5.71
C LEU A 177 2.31 -8.45 4.54
N LYS A 178 2.71 -7.50 3.68
CA LYS A 178 3.66 -7.70 2.59
C LYS A 178 4.78 -6.66 2.70
N ILE A 179 6.03 -7.10 2.60
CA ILE A 179 7.21 -6.22 2.60
C ILE A 179 7.88 -6.35 1.23
N VAL A 180 7.97 -5.26 0.49
CA VAL A 180 8.49 -5.28 -0.88
C VAL A 180 9.64 -4.31 -1.00
N THR A 181 10.82 -4.83 -1.30
CA THR A 181 11.97 -3.99 -1.65
C THR A 181 11.89 -3.66 -3.14
N VAL A 182 11.76 -2.37 -3.47
CA VAL A 182 11.69 -1.86 -4.83
C VAL A 182 13.03 -1.21 -5.17
N ASN A 183 13.77 -1.81 -6.09
CA ASN A 183 15.00 -1.22 -6.62
C ASN A 183 14.68 -0.40 -7.89
N PHE A 184 15.15 0.85 -7.94
CA PHE A 184 14.92 1.76 -9.05
C PHE A 184 16.11 1.79 -10.02
N LYS A 185 15.83 1.61 -11.32
CA LYS A 185 16.79 1.71 -12.43
C LYS A 185 16.53 2.92 -13.35
#